data_AF-A0A846SNH4-F1
#
_entry.id   AF-A0A846SNH4-F1
#
_cell.length_a   1.000
_cell.length_b   1.000
_cell.length_c   1.000
_cell.angle_alpha   90.00
_cell.angle_beta   90.00
_cell.angle_gamma   90.00
#
_symmetry.space_group_name_H-M   'P 1'
#
loop_
_entity.id
_entity.type
_entity.pdbx_description
1 polymer ?
#
loop_
_entity_poly.entity_id
_entity_poly.type
_entity_poly.pdbx_seq_one_letter_code
_entity_poly.pdbx_strand_id
1 'polypeptide(L)'
;MSRSRTIIIGTLILLLILLARDHLARSVPADPYNPGYNYTRFLQNLGTDTETYLTGLAAQPGTDPAEQALITGRLRGTPESICTARTLFEDRAAANPLEKVLLLETQASLGCENPRMALLSAAKIWDEQGIHWRATLLRDILANKTKPAFSTHSVPDRIDSLRLQAHGKTIMRIGNDEITITAQDVVMSQTDRTLRDWLSYQVYDPFRHEGSLLRTFSERLEYSENDLRPDIGWHEGARNDEIRSIAESTFIAGTGTLAAQYNDTWYAADHEGIFRYAIPEDKIMYPTTRFLGPGIAMIIDTHGINMLEEPAHREGATVVYADCDHPGKIKAALDLESEDITVVCTVDRFLHLLLGHTTRIMGNPPITATDTGALIGRRPITIARGESIIVMNSSLFYYDTPTLYFQTLTQAFPLNTTYVTVMGSGGTAKLTTLARVQNARIIAARVYTREDYEPLARWLSEDPARKAILFHTYAYPYGKTLMDQYPYQTTYQDPTPEFR
;
A
#
# COMPACT_ATOMS: atom_id res chain seq x y z
N MET A 1 68.31 -31.85 -29.61
CA MET A 1 67.82 -30.62 -28.93
C MET A 1 66.99 -29.81 -29.92
N SER A 2 65.94 -29.11 -29.47
CA SER A 2 65.05 -28.24 -30.28
C SER A 2 63.80 -28.89 -30.91
N ARG A 3 62.86 -29.39 -30.10
CA ARG A 3 61.41 -29.41 -30.40
C ARG A 3 60.61 -29.52 -29.09
N SER A 4 60.56 -28.47 -28.27
CA SER A 4 59.68 -28.44 -27.08
C SER A 4 59.45 -27.04 -26.47
N ARG A 5 59.47 -25.97 -27.28
CA ARG A 5 59.20 -24.60 -26.79
C ARG A 5 58.00 -23.90 -27.44
N THR A 6 57.43 -24.44 -28.51
CA THR A 6 56.34 -23.77 -29.24
C THR A 6 54.94 -24.12 -28.73
N ILE A 7 54.75 -25.26 -28.05
CA ILE A 7 53.43 -25.70 -27.59
C ILE A 7 53.00 -24.97 -26.29
N ILE A 8 53.96 -24.58 -25.43
CA ILE A 8 53.65 -23.98 -24.13
C ILE A 8 53.12 -22.54 -24.27
N ILE A 9 53.53 -21.79 -25.29
CA ILE A 9 53.09 -20.39 -25.49
C ILE A 9 51.66 -20.33 -26.03
N GLY A 10 51.28 -21.27 -26.92
CA GLY A 10 49.92 -21.32 -27.46
C GLY A 10 48.85 -21.65 -26.42
N THR A 11 49.15 -22.58 -25.51
CA THR A 11 48.23 -22.96 -24.42
C THR A 11 48.09 -21.85 -23.37
N LEU A 12 49.16 -21.11 -23.08
CA LEU A 12 49.13 -20.01 -22.11
C LEU A 12 48.32 -18.81 -22.63
N ILE A 13 48.43 -18.49 -23.93
CA ILE A 13 47.65 -17.41 -24.56
C ILE A 13 46.17 -17.79 -24.65
N LEU A 14 45.85 -19.05 -24.97
CA LEU A 14 44.45 -19.50 -25.00
C LEU A 14 43.82 -19.51 -23.59
N LEU A 15 44.58 -19.87 -22.57
CA LEU A 15 44.14 -19.83 -21.17
C LEU A 15 43.98 -18.38 -20.68
N LEU A 16 44.86 -17.45 -21.07
CA LEU A 16 44.72 -16.02 -20.77
C LEU A 16 43.56 -15.37 -21.53
N ILE A 17 43.25 -15.79 -22.75
CA ILE A 17 42.08 -15.31 -23.51
C ILE A 17 40.78 -15.89 -22.93
N LEU A 18 40.78 -17.14 -22.46
CA LEU A 18 39.64 -17.75 -21.78
C LEU A 18 39.41 -17.14 -20.39
N LEU A 19 40.48 -16.91 -19.61
CA LEU A 19 40.40 -16.22 -18.31
C LEU A 19 40.08 -14.73 -18.44
N ALA A 20 40.49 -14.07 -19.53
CA ALA A 20 40.09 -12.68 -19.83
C ALA A 20 38.65 -12.58 -20.34
N ARG A 21 38.13 -13.61 -21.04
CA ARG A 21 36.70 -13.68 -21.41
C ARG A 21 35.80 -13.97 -20.21
N ASP A 22 36.21 -14.83 -19.27
CA ASP A 22 35.47 -15.08 -18.03
C ASP A 22 35.50 -13.88 -17.06
N HIS A 23 36.48 -12.99 -17.18
CA HIS A 23 36.51 -11.72 -16.43
C HIS A 23 35.74 -10.56 -17.09
N LEU A 24 35.35 -10.67 -18.37
CA LEU A 24 34.62 -9.63 -19.11
C LEU A 24 33.11 -9.89 -19.24
N ALA A 25 32.60 -11.00 -18.70
CA ALA A 25 31.17 -11.30 -18.67
C ALA A 25 30.76 -11.97 -17.35
N ARG A 26 31.17 -11.42 -16.21
CA ARG A 26 30.38 -11.66 -14.99
C ARG A 26 29.03 -11.00 -15.24
N SER A 27 28.05 -11.80 -15.66
CA SER A 27 26.66 -11.37 -15.73
C SER A 27 26.31 -10.77 -14.39
N VAL A 28 26.10 -9.46 -14.35
CA VAL A 28 25.52 -8.82 -13.16
C VAL A 28 24.21 -9.57 -12.91
N PRO A 29 23.94 -10.06 -11.69
CA PRO A 29 22.65 -10.68 -11.45
C PRO A 29 21.53 -9.67 -11.73
N ALA A 30 20.31 -10.16 -11.99
CA ALA A 30 19.14 -9.31 -12.22
C ALA A 30 18.95 -8.24 -11.12
N ASP A 31 19.47 -8.50 -9.92
CA ASP A 31 19.81 -7.48 -8.95
C ASP A 31 21.18 -7.78 -8.29
N PRO A 32 22.16 -6.86 -8.34
CA PRO A 32 23.50 -7.10 -7.79
C PRO A 32 23.51 -7.22 -6.26
N TYR A 33 22.51 -6.66 -5.58
CA TYR A 33 22.41 -6.62 -4.13
C TYR A 33 21.44 -7.66 -3.57
N ASN A 34 20.65 -8.29 -4.44
CA ASN A 34 19.73 -9.36 -4.07
C ASN A 34 19.57 -10.43 -5.16
N PRO A 35 20.60 -11.23 -5.45
CA PRO A 35 20.61 -12.16 -6.58
C PRO A 35 19.63 -13.34 -6.46
N GLY A 36 19.09 -13.62 -5.26
CA GLY A 36 18.15 -14.71 -5.01
C GLY A 36 16.68 -14.34 -5.25
N TYR A 37 16.41 -13.10 -5.63
CA TYR A 37 15.05 -12.57 -5.66
C TYR A 37 14.29 -12.96 -6.92
N ASN A 38 13.05 -13.43 -6.75
CA ASN A 38 12.21 -13.86 -7.86
C ASN A 38 11.20 -12.77 -8.26
N TYR A 39 11.60 -11.91 -9.20
CA TYR A 39 10.73 -10.88 -9.77
C TYR A 39 9.57 -11.43 -10.61
N THR A 40 9.47 -12.74 -10.87
CA THR A 40 8.36 -13.32 -11.64
C THR A 40 7.22 -13.83 -10.76
N ARG A 41 7.37 -13.86 -9.42
CA ARG A 41 6.37 -14.43 -8.51
C ARG A 41 5.00 -13.77 -8.65
N PHE A 42 4.96 -12.48 -8.91
CA PHE A 42 3.69 -11.78 -9.10
C PHE A 42 2.99 -12.13 -10.42
N LEU A 43 3.73 -12.52 -11.46
CA LEU A 43 3.16 -12.89 -12.76
C LEU A 43 2.25 -14.11 -12.59
N GLN A 44 2.61 -15.00 -11.67
CA GLN A 44 1.77 -16.14 -11.27
C GLN A 44 0.44 -15.68 -10.65
N ASN A 45 0.48 -14.65 -9.80
CA ASN A 45 -0.74 -14.06 -9.22
C ASN A 45 -1.62 -13.37 -10.27
N LEU A 46 -1.00 -12.79 -11.29
CA LEU A 46 -1.69 -12.19 -12.44
C LEU A 46 -2.19 -13.23 -13.46
N GLY A 47 -1.77 -14.49 -13.35
CA GLY A 47 -2.08 -15.52 -14.34
C GLY A 47 -1.46 -15.24 -15.71
N THR A 48 -0.29 -14.61 -15.74
CA THR A 48 0.42 -14.22 -16.97
C THR A 48 1.86 -14.70 -16.96
N ASP A 49 2.55 -14.56 -18.10
CA ASP A 49 3.97 -14.84 -18.26
C ASP A 49 4.77 -13.55 -18.53
N THR A 50 6.11 -13.68 -18.48
CA THR A 50 7.03 -12.54 -18.66
C THR A 50 6.84 -11.84 -20.00
N GLU A 51 6.69 -12.58 -21.10
CA GLU A 51 6.64 -11.99 -22.44
C GLU A 51 5.29 -11.32 -22.70
N THR A 52 4.20 -11.94 -22.24
CA THR A 52 2.86 -11.34 -22.27
C THR A 52 2.84 -10.03 -21.47
N TYR A 53 3.37 -10.04 -20.25
CA TYR A 53 3.43 -8.84 -19.40
C TYR A 53 4.30 -7.74 -20.03
N LEU A 54 5.50 -8.06 -20.52
CA LEU A 54 6.39 -7.06 -21.14
C LEU A 54 5.82 -6.49 -22.44
N THR A 55 5.05 -7.27 -23.20
CA THR A 55 4.32 -6.79 -24.37
C THR A 55 3.24 -5.78 -23.97
N GLY A 56 2.47 -6.08 -22.91
CA GLY A 56 1.49 -5.15 -22.35
C GLY A 56 2.13 -3.86 -21.83
N LEU A 57 3.24 -3.97 -21.09
CA LEU A 57 3.99 -2.83 -20.58
C LEU A 57 4.51 -1.92 -21.71
N ALA A 58 5.03 -2.51 -22.78
CA ALA A 58 5.50 -1.77 -23.95
C ALA A 58 4.37 -1.11 -24.75
N ALA A 59 3.16 -1.69 -24.71
CA ALA A 59 1.99 -1.16 -25.39
C ALA A 59 1.28 -0.05 -24.57
N GLN A 60 1.51 0.01 -23.25
CA GLN A 60 0.86 0.99 -22.38
C GLN A 60 1.34 2.42 -22.68
N PRO A 61 0.44 3.34 -23.08
CA PRO A 61 0.83 4.70 -23.39
C PRO A 61 1.37 5.43 -22.16
N GLY A 62 2.46 6.19 -22.36
CA GLY A 62 3.06 7.03 -21.34
C GLY A 62 3.97 6.30 -20.35
N THR A 63 4.10 4.97 -20.43
CA THR A 63 5.06 4.20 -19.63
C THR A 63 6.44 4.83 -19.71
N ASP A 64 7.08 4.97 -18.55
CA ASP A 64 8.38 5.57 -18.48
C ASP A 64 9.48 4.64 -19.08
N PRO A 65 10.29 5.12 -20.05
CA PRO A 65 11.27 4.26 -20.72
C PRO A 65 12.36 3.68 -19.79
N ALA A 66 12.76 4.40 -18.74
CA ALA A 66 13.78 3.90 -17.83
C ALA A 66 13.22 2.79 -16.93
N GLU A 67 11.99 2.95 -16.43
CA GLU A 67 11.29 1.90 -15.69
C GLU A 67 11.00 0.70 -16.58
N GLN A 68 10.57 0.90 -17.83
CA GLN A 68 10.37 -0.21 -18.77
C GLN A 68 11.65 -1.02 -18.98
N ALA A 69 12.79 -0.34 -19.17
CA ALA A 69 14.09 -1.00 -19.31
C ALA A 69 14.49 -1.75 -18.03
N LEU A 70 14.25 -1.17 -16.85
CA LEU A 70 14.54 -1.80 -15.57
C LEU A 70 13.69 -3.05 -15.34
N ILE A 71 12.38 -2.96 -15.53
CA ILE A 71 11.45 -4.07 -15.37
C ILE A 71 11.80 -5.19 -16.36
N THR A 72 12.06 -4.84 -17.62
CA THR A 72 12.54 -5.80 -18.64
C THR A 72 13.82 -6.50 -18.20
N GLY A 73 14.79 -5.73 -17.70
CA GLY A 73 16.05 -6.23 -17.18
C GLY A 73 15.88 -7.23 -16.06
N ARG A 74 15.01 -6.94 -15.11
CA ARG A 74 14.73 -7.80 -13.94
C ARG A 74 13.95 -9.05 -14.29
N LEU A 75 12.93 -8.94 -15.15
CA LEU A 75 12.09 -10.09 -15.51
C LEU A 75 12.82 -11.07 -16.45
N ARG A 76 13.65 -10.58 -17.36
CA ARG A 76 14.45 -11.42 -18.27
C ARG A 76 15.83 -11.81 -17.71
N GLY A 77 16.24 -11.19 -16.61
CA GLY A 77 17.60 -11.32 -16.09
C GLY A 77 18.67 -10.82 -17.07
N THR A 78 18.43 -9.66 -17.70
CA THR A 78 19.32 -9.06 -18.71
C THR A 78 20.05 -7.83 -18.16
N PRO A 79 21.34 -7.95 -17.79
CA PRO A 79 22.13 -6.85 -17.23
C PRO A 79 22.20 -5.61 -18.13
N GLU A 80 22.21 -5.84 -19.44
CA GLU A 80 22.29 -4.78 -20.45
C GLU A 80 21.07 -3.86 -20.38
N SER A 81 19.88 -4.41 -20.15
CA SER A 81 18.64 -3.64 -19.98
C SER A 81 18.66 -2.84 -18.68
N ILE A 82 19.23 -3.41 -17.60
CA ILE A 82 19.39 -2.72 -16.31
C ILE A 82 20.34 -1.52 -16.45
N CYS A 83 21.48 -1.69 -17.13
CA CYS A 83 22.39 -0.58 -17.36
C CYS A 83 21.84 0.44 -18.37
N THR A 84 21.02 0.01 -19.33
CA THR A 84 20.26 0.93 -20.18
C THR A 84 19.31 1.78 -19.34
N ALA A 85 18.57 1.17 -18.40
CA ALA A 85 17.71 1.90 -17.47
C ALA A 85 18.49 2.94 -16.66
N ARG A 86 19.69 2.60 -16.18
CA ARG A 86 20.56 3.56 -15.46
C ARG A 86 20.88 4.78 -16.31
N THR A 87 21.34 4.60 -17.55
CA THR A 87 21.65 5.73 -18.44
C THR A 87 20.43 6.62 -18.63
N LEU A 88 19.26 6.01 -18.84
CA LEU A 88 18.00 6.74 -18.98
C LEU A 88 17.61 7.53 -17.71
N PHE A 89 17.91 7.00 -16.51
CA PHE A 89 17.74 7.76 -15.26
C PHE A 89 18.80 8.85 -15.07
N GLU A 90 20.02 8.64 -15.54
CA GLU A 90 21.12 9.62 -15.48
C GLU A 90 20.85 10.84 -16.35
N ASP A 91 20.24 10.63 -17.53
CA ASP A 91 19.88 11.68 -18.47
C ASP A 91 18.68 12.55 -18.00
N ARG A 92 18.04 12.22 -16.87
CA ARG A 92 16.92 13.01 -16.35
C ARG A 92 17.36 14.28 -15.66
N ALA A 93 16.72 15.38 -16.06
CA ALA A 93 16.77 16.62 -15.30
C ALA A 93 15.82 16.56 -14.12
N ALA A 94 16.37 16.43 -12.90
CA ALA A 94 15.59 16.48 -11.67
C ALA A 94 14.91 17.85 -11.50
N ALA A 95 13.62 17.88 -11.18
CA ALA A 95 12.86 19.10 -10.95
C ALA A 95 13.20 19.75 -9.60
N ASN A 96 13.59 18.96 -8.60
CA ASN A 96 13.88 19.43 -7.25
C ASN A 96 14.97 18.58 -6.55
N PRO A 97 15.50 19.01 -5.39
CA PRO A 97 16.53 18.27 -4.66
C PRO A 97 16.13 16.86 -4.24
N LEU A 98 14.85 16.63 -3.90
CA LEU A 98 14.34 15.32 -3.52
C LEU A 98 14.39 14.34 -4.69
N GLU A 99 13.84 14.73 -5.84
CA GLU A 99 13.90 13.91 -7.05
C GLU A 99 15.36 13.62 -7.43
N LYS A 100 16.24 14.62 -7.31
CA LYS A 100 17.67 14.44 -7.59
C LYS A 100 18.30 13.37 -6.71
N VAL A 101 17.99 13.36 -5.41
CA VAL A 101 18.58 12.38 -4.49
C VAL A 101 18.00 10.97 -4.70
N LEU A 102 16.71 10.85 -5.02
CA LEU A 102 16.08 9.57 -5.35
C LEU A 102 16.57 8.99 -6.69
N LEU A 103 16.87 9.85 -7.68
CA LEU A 103 17.52 9.46 -8.93
C LEU A 103 18.93 8.92 -8.67
N LEU A 104 19.72 9.57 -7.81
CA LEU A 104 21.06 9.12 -7.45
C LEU A 104 21.04 7.79 -6.69
N GLU A 105 20.12 7.60 -5.75
CA GLU A 105 19.92 6.31 -5.08
C GLU A 105 19.47 5.23 -6.08
N THR A 106 18.58 5.57 -7.01
CA THR A 106 18.19 4.68 -8.11
C THR A 106 19.42 4.28 -8.93
N GLN A 107 20.21 5.23 -9.42
CA GLN A 107 21.42 4.93 -10.19
C GLN A 107 22.39 4.03 -9.43
N ALA A 108 22.60 4.29 -8.13
CA ALA A 108 23.43 3.45 -7.27
C ALA A 108 22.90 2.01 -7.17
N SER A 109 21.58 1.84 -7.02
CA SER A 109 20.94 0.53 -6.87
C SER A 109 21.10 -0.39 -8.09
N LEU A 110 21.26 0.19 -9.28
CA LEU A 110 21.39 -0.58 -10.51
C LEU A 110 22.77 -1.22 -10.67
N GLY A 111 23.75 -0.84 -9.82
CA GLY A 111 25.07 -1.48 -9.73
C GLY A 111 25.92 -1.45 -10.99
N CYS A 112 25.52 -0.66 -12.00
CA CYS A 112 26.33 -0.35 -13.18
C CYS A 112 27.42 0.68 -12.81
N GLU A 113 28.16 1.23 -13.78
CA GLU A 113 29.33 2.11 -13.55
C GLU A 113 29.17 3.17 -12.43
N ASN A 114 30.21 3.38 -11.63
CA ASN A 114 30.28 4.41 -10.57
C ASN A 114 29.14 4.42 -9.51
N PRO A 115 28.61 3.28 -9.03
CA PRO A 115 27.46 3.28 -8.11
C PRO A 115 27.82 3.91 -6.76
N ARG A 116 29.11 3.81 -6.37
CA ARG A 116 29.64 4.44 -5.15
C ARG A 116 29.58 5.97 -5.20
N MET A 117 29.81 6.57 -6.37
CA MET A 117 29.79 8.03 -6.52
C MET A 117 28.37 8.59 -6.50
N ALA A 118 27.42 7.88 -7.12
CA ALA A 118 26.00 8.22 -7.05
C ALA A 118 25.51 8.19 -5.60
N LEU A 119 25.82 7.12 -4.85
CA LEU A 119 25.41 6.98 -3.45
C LEU A 119 26.07 8.02 -2.52
N LEU A 120 27.35 8.36 -2.75
CA LEU A 120 28.04 9.41 -1.99
C LEU A 120 27.43 10.79 -2.26
N SER A 121 27.07 11.06 -3.51
CA SER A 121 26.40 12.30 -3.91
C SER A 121 25.00 12.38 -3.30
N ALA A 122 24.26 11.26 -3.28
CA ALA A 122 22.97 11.18 -2.61
C ALA A 122 23.08 11.47 -1.12
N ALA A 123 24.05 10.84 -0.44
CA ALA A 123 24.31 11.06 0.98
C ALA A 123 24.61 12.53 1.29
N LYS A 124 25.38 13.21 0.42
CA LYS A 124 25.65 14.64 0.57
C LYS A 124 24.37 15.48 0.48
N ILE A 125 23.52 15.22 -0.51
CA ILE A 125 22.28 15.99 -0.69
C ILE A 125 21.33 15.76 0.49
N TRP A 126 21.16 14.54 0.98
CA TRP A 126 20.33 14.28 2.17
C TRP A 126 20.82 15.05 3.40
N ASP A 127 22.13 15.12 3.59
CA ASP A 127 22.75 15.87 4.68
C ASP A 127 22.47 17.38 4.56
N GLU A 128 22.52 17.91 3.33
CA GLU A 128 22.18 19.31 3.03
C GLU A 128 20.68 19.61 3.21
N GLN A 129 19.80 18.59 3.07
CA GLN A 129 18.37 18.68 3.36
C GLN A 129 18.03 18.45 4.85
N GLY A 130 19.03 18.23 5.71
CA GLY A 130 18.83 17.98 7.15
C GLY A 130 18.41 16.55 7.50
N ILE A 131 18.34 15.63 6.53
CA ILE A 131 18.00 14.21 6.77
C ILE A 131 19.28 13.41 7.06
N HIS A 132 19.90 13.75 8.19
CA HIS A 132 21.23 13.25 8.58
C HIS A 132 21.29 11.74 8.78
N TRP A 133 20.20 11.12 9.28
CA TRP A 133 20.16 9.68 9.50
C TRP A 133 20.27 8.91 8.17
N ARG A 134 19.55 9.35 7.13
CA ARG A 134 19.58 8.74 5.80
C ARG A 134 20.94 8.93 5.16
N ALA A 135 21.48 10.15 5.23
CA ALA A 135 22.85 10.44 4.78
C ALA A 135 23.90 9.51 5.44
N THR A 136 23.77 9.29 6.74
CA THR A 136 24.65 8.39 7.50
C THR A 136 24.51 6.94 7.05
N LEU A 137 23.27 6.45 6.91
CA LEU A 137 23.00 5.09 6.42
C LEU A 137 23.62 4.85 5.03
N LEU A 138 23.48 5.79 4.10
CA LEU A 138 24.08 5.68 2.76
C LEU A 138 25.62 5.63 2.82
N ARG A 139 26.26 6.39 3.73
CA ARG A 139 27.71 6.33 3.97
C ARG A 139 28.13 4.99 4.59
N ASP A 140 27.31 4.43 5.48
CA ASP A 140 27.57 3.13 6.10
C ASP A 140 27.45 1.97 5.09
N ILE A 141 26.51 2.05 4.15
CA ILE A 141 26.43 1.14 3.00
C ILE A 141 27.74 1.17 2.21
N LEU A 142 28.26 2.35 1.88
CA LEU A 142 29.53 2.51 1.17
C LEU A 142 30.73 1.94 1.91
N ALA A 143 30.70 2.01 3.24
CA ALA A 143 31.74 1.53 4.14
C ALA A 143 31.59 0.04 4.53
N ASN A 144 30.51 -0.63 4.10
CA ASN A 144 30.12 -1.96 4.53
C ASN A 144 30.01 -2.08 6.07
N LYS A 145 29.40 -1.07 6.69
CA LYS A 145 29.22 -0.94 8.15
C LYS A 145 27.76 -0.79 8.56
N THR A 146 26.82 -1.02 7.65
CA THR A 146 25.38 -0.84 7.87
C THR A 146 24.89 -1.60 9.10
N LYS A 147 24.32 -0.85 10.04
CA LYS A 147 23.67 -1.37 11.25
C LYS A 147 22.38 -0.60 11.52
N PRO A 148 21.29 -0.92 10.79
CA PRO A 148 20.03 -0.22 10.96
C PRO A 148 19.49 -0.45 12.37
N ALA A 149 18.84 0.56 12.93
CA ALA A 149 18.13 0.45 14.21
C ALA A 149 16.71 -0.08 13.95
N PHE A 150 16.21 -0.97 14.80
CA PHE A 150 14.88 -1.58 14.64
C PHE A 150 14.03 -1.42 15.90
N SER A 151 12.72 -1.28 15.71
CA SER A 151 11.73 -1.32 16.78
C SER A 151 10.52 -2.15 16.35
N THR A 152 10.51 -3.43 16.69
CA THR A 152 9.56 -4.43 16.14
C THR A 152 8.38 -4.73 17.06
N HIS A 153 8.08 -3.88 18.04
CA HIS A 153 6.93 -4.07 18.92
C HIS A 153 5.62 -3.99 18.12
N SER A 154 4.65 -4.85 18.48
CA SER A 154 3.30 -4.83 17.91
C SER A 154 2.45 -3.73 18.54
N VAL A 155 1.34 -3.40 17.87
CA VAL A 155 0.29 -2.57 18.46
C VAL A 155 -0.23 -3.28 19.72
N PRO A 156 -0.22 -2.63 20.90
CA PRO A 156 -0.72 -3.24 22.12
C PRO A 156 -2.24 -3.40 22.04
N ASP A 157 -2.75 -4.57 22.43
CA ASP A 157 -4.19 -4.76 22.63
C ASP A 157 -4.69 -3.85 23.77
N ARG A 158 -5.88 -3.28 23.59
CA ARG A 158 -6.56 -2.39 24.53
C ARG A 158 -7.94 -2.90 24.92
N ILE A 159 -8.18 -4.22 24.84
CA ILE A 159 -9.47 -4.81 25.15
C ILE A 159 -9.99 -4.49 26.56
N ASP A 160 -9.12 -4.34 27.56
CA ASP A 160 -9.53 -3.96 28.92
C ASP A 160 -9.99 -2.51 29.00
N SER A 161 -9.39 -1.62 28.21
CA SER A 161 -9.86 -0.23 28.08
C SER A 161 -11.22 -0.20 27.40
N LEU A 162 -11.43 -1.01 26.35
CA LEU A 162 -12.72 -1.15 25.68
C LEU A 162 -13.80 -1.71 26.63
N ARG A 163 -13.49 -2.73 27.43
CA ARG A 163 -14.38 -3.28 28.46
C ARG A 163 -14.81 -2.23 29.47
N LEU A 164 -13.85 -1.40 29.91
CA LEU A 164 -14.12 -0.32 30.86
C LEU A 164 -15.06 0.73 30.24
N GLN A 165 -14.85 1.12 28.98
CA GLN A 165 -15.74 2.03 28.24
C GLN A 165 -17.16 1.46 28.08
N ALA A 166 -17.27 0.15 27.80
CA ALA A 166 -18.53 -0.57 27.60
C ALA A 166 -19.27 -0.93 28.91
N HIS A 167 -18.64 -0.81 30.07
CA HIS A 167 -19.17 -1.31 31.34
C HIS A 167 -20.50 -0.61 31.71
N GLY A 168 -21.54 -1.43 31.94
CA GLY A 168 -22.89 -0.95 32.27
C GLY A 168 -23.67 -0.29 31.13
N LYS A 169 -23.07 -0.15 29.93
CA LYS A 169 -23.68 0.54 28.79
C LYS A 169 -24.60 -0.37 28.00
N THR A 170 -25.77 0.11 27.59
CA THR A 170 -26.77 -0.72 26.88
C THR A 170 -26.84 -0.41 25.40
N ILE A 171 -26.22 0.70 24.98
CA ILE A 171 -26.22 1.16 23.60
C ILE A 171 -24.79 1.40 23.15
N MET A 172 -24.50 1.00 21.93
CA MET A 172 -23.26 1.31 21.23
C MET A 172 -23.58 2.13 19.98
N ARG A 173 -22.76 3.13 19.67
CA ARG A 173 -22.84 3.93 18.45
C ARG A 173 -21.52 3.79 17.68
N ILE A 174 -21.61 3.52 16.39
CA ILE A 174 -20.45 3.39 15.50
C ILE A 174 -20.63 4.30 14.28
N GLY A 175 -19.52 4.75 13.72
CA GLY A 175 -19.43 5.66 12.58
C GLY A 175 -19.73 7.11 12.94
N ASN A 176 -19.52 7.51 14.19
CA ASN A 176 -19.79 8.90 14.60
C ASN A 176 -18.61 9.84 14.30
N ASP A 177 -17.41 9.30 14.10
CA ASP A 177 -16.21 10.10 13.85
C ASP A 177 -16.28 10.83 12.51
N GLU A 178 -15.58 11.95 12.43
CA GLU A 178 -15.48 12.74 11.21
C GLU A 178 -14.14 13.47 11.12
N ILE A 179 -13.67 13.63 9.88
CA ILE A 179 -12.55 14.49 9.51
C ILE A 179 -13.05 15.36 8.35
N THR A 180 -12.72 16.64 8.37
CA THR A 180 -12.97 17.53 7.22
C THR A 180 -11.63 17.86 6.58
N ILE A 181 -11.47 17.49 5.32
CA ILE A 181 -10.31 17.87 4.50
C ILE A 181 -10.67 19.15 3.74
N THR A 182 -9.75 20.10 3.74
CA THR A 182 -9.91 21.46 3.23
C THR A 182 -8.79 21.81 2.24
N ALA A 183 -8.86 23.00 1.63
CA ALA A 183 -7.82 23.49 0.73
C ALA A 183 -6.47 23.76 1.43
N GLN A 184 -6.46 23.84 2.77
CA GLN A 184 -5.24 24.01 3.55
C GLN A 184 -4.49 22.70 3.77
N ASP A 185 -5.14 21.56 3.52
CA ASP A 185 -4.57 20.26 3.78
C ASP A 185 -3.62 19.80 2.67
N VAL A 186 -2.55 19.14 3.11
CA VAL A 186 -1.61 18.41 2.26
C VAL A 186 -1.87 16.93 2.47
N VAL A 187 -2.59 16.34 1.52
CA VAL A 187 -2.99 14.94 1.54
C VAL A 187 -1.89 14.10 0.90
N MET A 188 -1.23 13.29 1.72
CA MET A 188 -0.30 12.26 1.25
C MET A 188 -1.02 10.92 1.06
N SER A 189 -0.76 10.27 -0.07
CA SER A 189 -1.14 8.88 -0.30
C SER A 189 0.06 8.05 -0.75
N GLN A 190 -0.13 6.75 -0.76
CA GLN A 190 0.75 5.78 -1.39
C GLN A 190 0.91 6.04 -2.89
N THR A 191 1.98 5.55 -3.49
CA THR A 191 2.21 5.66 -4.95
C THR A 191 1.51 4.55 -5.71
N ASP A 192 1.67 3.30 -5.25
CA ASP A 192 1.01 2.13 -5.83
C ASP A 192 -0.50 2.28 -5.71
N ARG A 193 -1.23 1.95 -6.79
CA ARG A 193 -2.71 2.04 -6.87
C ARG A 193 -3.30 3.46 -6.73
N THR A 194 -2.45 4.49 -6.78
CA THR A 194 -2.86 5.89 -6.69
C THR A 194 -2.35 6.71 -7.86
N LEU A 195 -1.05 6.65 -8.15
CA LEU A 195 -0.44 7.32 -9.30
C LEU A 195 0.13 6.32 -10.32
N ARG A 196 0.58 5.17 -9.82
CA ARG A 196 1.21 4.12 -10.61
C ARG A 196 0.61 2.80 -10.19
N ASP A 197 0.45 1.90 -11.14
CA ASP A 197 0.08 0.52 -10.86
C ASP A 197 0.81 -0.38 -11.85
N TRP A 198 1.83 -1.05 -11.33
CA TRP A 198 2.67 -1.93 -12.10
C TRP A 198 1.93 -3.23 -12.48
N LEU A 199 0.84 -3.60 -11.79
CA LEU A 199 0.02 -4.75 -12.18
C LEU A 199 -0.76 -4.49 -13.47
N SER A 200 -1.20 -3.25 -13.69
CA SER A 200 -1.91 -2.81 -14.91
C SER A 200 -1.04 -2.06 -15.91
N TYR A 201 0.28 -2.23 -15.84
CA TYR A 201 1.26 -1.61 -16.73
C TYR A 201 1.41 -0.08 -16.60
N GLN A 202 0.68 0.56 -15.70
CA GLN A 202 0.67 2.01 -15.50
C GLN A 202 1.90 2.47 -14.70
N VAL A 203 3.08 2.33 -15.30
CA VAL A 203 4.38 2.61 -14.69
C VAL A 203 4.96 3.91 -15.24
N TYR A 204 4.31 5.02 -14.89
CA TYR A 204 4.72 6.38 -15.28
C TYR A 204 5.99 6.84 -14.54
N ASP A 205 6.41 8.08 -14.78
CA ASP A 205 7.55 8.70 -14.09
C ASP A 205 7.36 8.63 -12.56
N PRO A 206 8.23 7.91 -11.82
CA PRO A 206 8.10 7.71 -10.37
C PRO A 206 8.22 8.99 -9.53
N PHE A 207 8.78 10.06 -10.08
CA PHE A 207 9.12 11.26 -9.30
C PHE A 207 8.19 12.45 -9.59
N ARG A 208 7.20 12.27 -10.48
CA ARG A 208 6.23 13.33 -10.80
C ARG A 208 4.94 13.14 -10.03
N HIS A 209 4.66 14.10 -9.14
CA HIS A 209 3.43 14.15 -8.35
C HIS A 209 2.26 14.83 -9.09
N GLU A 210 2.52 15.47 -10.23
CA GLU A 210 1.51 16.16 -11.05
C GLU A 210 0.71 15.21 -11.99
N GLY A 211 0.84 13.90 -11.79
CA GLY A 211 0.11 12.90 -12.57
C GLY A 211 -1.40 12.93 -12.33
N SER A 212 -2.17 12.47 -13.32
CA SER A 212 -3.58 12.16 -13.11
C SER A 212 -3.70 10.97 -12.17
N LEU A 213 -4.39 11.16 -11.04
CA LEU A 213 -4.73 10.10 -10.11
C LEU A 213 -5.42 8.95 -10.86
N LEU A 214 -4.99 7.72 -10.59
CA LEU A 214 -5.52 6.53 -11.21
C LEU A 214 -6.95 6.29 -10.73
N ARG A 215 -7.90 6.53 -11.63
CA ARG A 215 -9.31 6.22 -11.38
C ARG A 215 -9.66 4.80 -11.77
N THR A 216 -8.87 4.19 -12.66
CA THR A 216 -9.06 2.82 -13.12
C THR A 216 -7.70 2.16 -13.19
N PHE A 217 -7.55 1.06 -12.45
CA PHE A 217 -6.41 0.17 -12.56
C PHE A 217 -6.88 -1.26 -12.30
N SER A 218 -5.97 -2.21 -12.45
CA SER A 218 -6.32 -3.60 -12.64
C SER A 218 -5.56 -4.48 -11.64
N GLU A 219 -6.25 -5.07 -10.64
CA GLU A 219 -5.68 -6.20 -9.85
C GLU A 219 -5.64 -7.50 -10.66
N ARG A 220 -6.00 -7.43 -11.95
CA ARG A 220 -6.04 -8.48 -12.98
C ARG A 220 -5.49 -7.90 -14.28
N LEU A 221 -5.44 -8.66 -15.37
CA LEU A 221 -5.09 -8.05 -16.67
C LEU A 221 -6.31 -7.51 -17.42
N GLU A 222 -7.50 -8.03 -17.12
CA GLU A 222 -8.74 -7.67 -17.80
C GLU A 222 -9.89 -7.56 -16.79
N TYR A 223 -10.75 -6.57 -17.02
CA TYR A 223 -12.02 -6.40 -16.32
C TYR A 223 -13.10 -6.05 -17.34
N SER A 224 -14.34 -6.41 -17.05
CA SER A 224 -15.47 -5.93 -17.84
C SER A 224 -15.73 -4.44 -17.57
N GLU A 225 -16.29 -3.69 -18.52
CA GLU A 225 -16.70 -2.29 -18.29
C GLU A 225 -17.68 -2.18 -17.11
N ASN A 226 -18.53 -3.20 -16.93
CA ASN A 226 -19.47 -3.30 -15.82
C ASN A 226 -18.76 -3.42 -14.47
N ASP A 227 -17.61 -4.07 -14.42
CA ASP A 227 -16.81 -4.11 -13.21
C ASP A 227 -16.05 -2.79 -13.04
N LEU A 228 -15.34 -2.35 -14.09
CA LEU A 228 -14.44 -1.19 -14.04
C LEU A 228 -15.12 0.12 -13.66
N ARG A 229 -16.42 0.30 -13.92
CA ARG A 229 -17.19 1.50 -13.51
C ARG A 229 -16.34 2.79 -13.52
N PRO A 230 -15.73 3.13 -14.67
CA PRO A 230 -14.77 4.23 -14.78
C PRO A 230 -15.38 5.58 -14.37
N ASP A 231 -16.70 5.69 -14.45
CA ASP A 231 -17.50 6.82 -13.97
C ASP A 231 -17.33 7.07 -12.46
N ILE A 232 -17.21 6.00 -11.67
CA ILE A 232 -17.01 6.07 -10.20
C ILE A 232 -15.54 5.99 -9.84
N GLY A 233 -14.78 5.14 -10.54
CA GLY A 233 -13.39 4.85 -10.25
C GLY A 233 -13.15 3.93 -9.04
N TRP A 234 -11.90 3.50 -8.91
CA TRP A 234 -11.43 2.45 -8.01
C TRP A 234 -10.36 2.94 -7.03
N HIS A 235 -10.41 2.36 -5.83
CA HIS A 235 -9.37 2.37 -4.81
C HIS A 235 -8.92 3.78 -4.38
N GLU A 236 -7.76 3.86 -3.74
CA GLU A 236 -7.15 5.06 -3.17
C GLU A 236 -7.04 6.17 -4.21
N GLY A 237 -6.62 5.86 -5.45
CA GLY A 237 -6.48 6.85 -6.52
C GLY A 237 -7.78 7.61 -6.82
N ALA A 238 -8.88 6.90 -7.05
CA ALA A 238 -10.18 7.54 -7.32
C ALA A 238 -10.73 8.32 -6.11
N ARG A 239 -10.49 7.83 -4.90
CA ARG A 239 -10.96 8.50 -3.68
C ARG A 239 -10.13 9.75 -3.36
N ASN A 240 -8.82 9.72 -3.58
CA ASN A 240 -7.98 10.92 -3.52
C ASN A 240 -8.38 11.94 -4.59
N ASP A 241 -8.76 11.51 -5.80
CA ASP A 241 -9.24 12.42 -6.85
C ASP A 241 -10.55 13.11 -6.44
N GLU A 242 -11.46 12.36 -5.82
CA GLU A 242 -12.70 12.88 -5.26
C GLU A 242 -12.43 13.91 -4.16
N ILE A 243 -11.57 13.58 -3.17
CA ILE A 243 -11.17 14.50 -2.10
C ILE A 243 -10.57 15.78 -2.68
N ARG A 244 -9.59 15.66 -3.58
CA ARG A 244 -8.94 16.79 -4.23
C ARG A 244 -9.94 17.66 -4.99
N SER A 245 -10.92 17.06 -5.66
CA SER A 245 -11.93 17.80 -6.42
C SER A 245 -12.92 18.56 -5.52
N ILE A 246 -13.23 18.02 -4.34
CA ILE A 246 -14.19 18.60 -3.40
C ILE A 246 -13.53 19.65 -2.50
N ALA A 247 -12.35 19.32 -1.97
CA ALA A 247 -11.65 20.13 -0.97
C ALA A 247 -10.66 21.13 -1.57
N GLU A 248 -10.29 20.98 -2.84
CA GLU A 248 -9.17 21.71 -3.47
C GLU A 248 -7.85 21.55 -2.69
N SER A 249 -7.70 20.41 -1.98
CA SER A 249 -6.51 20.11 -1.19
C SER A 249 -5.29 19.84 -2.05
N THR A 250 -4.10 20.03 -1.49
CA THR A 250 -2.86 19.62 -2.15
C THR A 250 -2.69 18.10 -2.06
N PHE A 251 -2.30 17.45 -3.14
CA PHE A 251 -2.00 16.02 -3.16
C PHE A 251 -0.50 15.80 -3.36
N ILE A 252 0.07 14.89 -2.57
CA ILE A 252 1.45 14.41 -2.73
C ILE A 252 1.47 12.88 -2.65
N ALA A 253 2.34 12.24 -3.44
CA ALA A 253 2.54 10.80 -3.34
C ALA A 253 3.80 10.52 -2.52
N GLY A 254 3.68 9.68 -1.49
CA GLY A 254 4.84 9.21 -0.74
C GLY A 254 5.64 8.24 -1.58
N THR A 255 6.87 8.61 -1.94
CA THR A 255 7.81 7.76 -2.67
C THR A 255 9.19 7.81 -2.02
N GLY A 256 10.04 6.85 -2.36
CA GLY A 256 11.43 6.81 -1.94
C GLY A 256 11.64 6.36 -0.50
N THR A 257 10.72 5.58 0.06
CA THR A 257 10.78 5.10 1.45
C THR A 257 11.89 4.07 1.61
N LEU A 258 12.74 4.21 2.63
CA LEU A 258 13.75 3.21 2.93
C LEU A 258 13.18 2.04 3.73
N ALA A 259 13.62 0.84 3.37
CA ALA A 259 13.32 -0.40 4.05
C ALA A 259 14.59 -1.17 4.40
N ALA A 260 14.58 -1.81 5.56
CA ALA A 260 15.66 -2.68 6.02
C ALA A 260 15.13 -4.04 6.48
N GLN A 261 15.90 -5.09 6.25
CA GLN A 261 15.55 -6.45 6.63
C GLN A 261 16.08 -6.80 8.03
N TYR A 262 15.23 -7.41 8.85
CA TYR A 262 15.58 -7.96 10.16
C TYR A 262 14.78 -9.25 10.39
N ASN A 263 15.49 -10.35 10.69
CA ASN A 263 14.90 -11.69 10.88
C ASN A 263 13.89 -12.05 9.77
N ASP A 264 14.34 -12.00 8.52
CA ASP A 264 13.56 -12.29 7.30
C ASP A 264 12.35 -11.38 7.03
N THR A 265 12.10 -10.38 7.88
CA THR A 265 11.02 -9.41 7.71
C THR A 265 11.58 -8.06 7.28
N TRP A 266 10.91 -7.39 6.35
CA TRP A 266 11.27 -6.04 5.94
C TRP A 266 10.50 -5.02 6.78
N TYR A 267 11.16 -3.91 7.12
CA TYR A 267 10.58 -2.83 7.91
C TYR A 267 10.85 -1.51 7.21
N ALA A 268 9.87 -0.61 7.15
CA ALA A 268 10.07 0.78 6.74
C ALA A 268 10.64 1.61 7.89
N ALA A 269 11.46 2.61 7.56
CA ALA A 269 11.95 3.60 8.50
C ALA A 269 10.85 4.58 8.94
N ASP A 270 10.98 5.06 10.17
CA ASP A 270 10.33 6.30 10.61
C ASP A 270 11.16 7.55 10.21
N HIS A 271 10.68 8.74 10.54
CA HIS A 271 11.35 10.01 10.26
C HIS A 271 12.65 10.21 11.04
N GLU A 272 12.89 9.41 12.10
CA GLU A 272 14.14 9.37 12.89
C GLU A 272 15.16 8.34 12.36
N GLY A 273 14.79 7.53 11.36
CA GLY A 273 15.62 6.48 10.77
C GLY A 273 15.62 5.15 11.52
N ILE A 274 14.65 4.92 12.42
CA ILE A 274 14.41 3.63 13.08
C ILE A 274 13.43 2.82 12.24
N PHE A 275 13.78 1.59 11.91
CA PHE A 275 12.95 0.70 11.08
C PHE A 275 11.89 0.00 11.96
N ARG A 276 10.63 0.44 11.84
CA ARG A 276 9.55 0.05 12.77
C ARG A 276 8.40 -0.73 12.14
N TYR A 277 8.10 -0.42 10.88
CA TYR A 277 6.81 -0.76 10.30
C TYR A 277 6.96 -1.92 9.33
N ALA A 278 6.49 -3.10 9.74
CA ALA A 278 6.63 -4.31 8.93
C ALA A 278 5.98 -4.14 7.54
N ILE A 279 6.70 -4.56 6.52
CA ILE A 279 6.32 -4.52 5.10
C ILE A 279 6.08 -5.95 4.61
N PRO A 280 4.92 -6.24 4.03
CA PRO A 280 4.69 -7.53 3.38
C PRO A 280 5.73 -7.79 2.28
N GLU A 281 6.26 -9.01 2.23
CA GLU A 281 7.32 -9.39 1.30
C GLU A 281 6.94 -9.07 -0.15
N ASP A 282 5.68 -9.30 -0.55
CA ASP A 282 5.19 -9.04 -1.90
C ASP A 282 5.40 -7.60 -2.38
N LYS A 283 5.43 -6.62 -1.46
CA LYS A 283 5.69 -5.22 -1.77
C LYS A 283 7.16 -4.92 -2.02
N ILE A 284 8.05 -5.68 -1.38
CA ILE A 284 9.49 -5.61 -1.66
C ILE A 284 9.79 -6.26 -3.01
N MET A 285 8.98 -7.25 -3.42
CA MET A 285 9.17 -7.98 -4.68
C MET A 285 8.82 -7.24 -5.95
N TYR A 286 8.40 -5.99 -5.85
CA TYR A 286 8.08 -5.21 -7.03
C TYR A 286 9.34 -5.04 -7.91
N PRO A 287 9.23 -5.23 -9.23
CA PRO A 287 10.33 -4.99 -10.16
C PRO A 287 10.82 -3.53 -10.16
N THR A 288 10.16 -2.63 -9.44
CA THR A 288 10.53 -1.23 -9.23
C THR A 288 11.22 -0.95 -7.89
N THR A 289 11.35 -1.92 -6.97
CA THR A 289 12.09 -1.73 -5.70
C THR A 289 13.59 -1.56 -5.95
N ARG A 290 14.26 -0.55 -5.39
CA ARG A 290 15.69 -0.31 -5.60
C ARG A 290 16.50 -0.89 -4.45
N PHE A 291 17.37 -1.87 -4.66
CA PHE A 291 18.22 -2.40 -3.59
C PHE A 291 19.52 -1.59 -3.50
N LEU A 292 19.83 -1.04 -2.33
CA LEU A 292 21.02 -0.21 -2.12
C LEU A 292 22.20 -1.00 -1.53
N GLY A 293 21.90 -2.19 -1.00
CA GLY A 293 22.86 -3.12 -0.42
C GLY A 293 22.14 -4.35 0.15
N PRO A 294 22.87 -5.33 0.68
CA PRO A 294 22.26 -6.50 1.32
C PRO A 294 21.31 -6.08 2.44
N GLY A 295 20.03 -6.47 2.34
CA GLY A 295 19.01 -6.17 3.35
C GLY A 295 18.61 -4.70 3.44
N ILE A 296 18.95 -3.85 2.45
CA ILE A 296 18.51 -2.44 2.38
C ILE A 296 17.91 -2.15 1.01
N ALA A 297 16.71 -1.59 1.01
CA ALA A 297 15.98 -1.21 -0.19
C ALA A 297 15.39 0.19 -0.07
N MET A 298 15.15 0.81 -1.22
CA MET A 298 14.31 1.99 -1.39
C MET A 298 13.07 1.57 -2.20
N ILE A 299 11.90 1.83 -1.65
CA ILE A 299 10.61 1.52 -2.24
C ILE A 299 10.09 2.76 -2.96
N ILE A 300 9.93 2.62 -4.27
CA ILE A 300 9.40 3.69 -5.12
C ILE A 300 7.87 3.64 -5.13
N ASP A 301 7.31 2.46 -5.40
CA ASP A 301 5.88 2.22 -5.40
C ASP A 301 5.43 1.81 -3.99
N THR A 302 5.34 2.81 -3.11
CA THR A 302 4.84 2.60 -1.74
C THR A 302 3.42 2.06 -1.78
N HIS A 303 3.08 1.18 -0.83
CA HIS A 303 1.75 0.58 -0.72
C HIS A 303 1.35 0.46 0.75
N GLY A 304 0.62 1.47 1.20
CA GLY A 304 0.01 1.60 2.52
C GLY A 304 0.80 2.43 3.51
N ILE A 305 0.14 2.77 4.61
CA ILE A 305 0.59 3.79 5.57
C ILE A 305 1.93 3.44 6.24
N ASN A 306 2.27 2.16 6.37
CA ASN A 306 3.57 1.72 6.90
C ASN A 306 4.77 2.25 6.11
N MET A 307 4.58 2.66 4.85
CA MET A 307 5.65 3.22 4.03
C MET A 307 5.55 4.74 3.90
N LEU A 308 4.62 5.39 4.61
CA LEU A 308 4.32 6.80 4.45
C LEU A 308 4.69 7.66 5.65
N GLU A 309 5.13 7.08 6.76
CA GLU A 309 5.51 7.87 7.94
C GLU A 309 6.67 8.82 7.61
N GLU A 310 7.83 8.29 7.21
CA GLU A 310 9.01 9.11 6.89
C GLU A 310 8.73 10.19 5.82
N PRO A 311 8.12 9.85 4.66
CA PRO A 311 7.82 10.88 3.67
C PRO A 311 6.77 11.88 4.16
N ALA A 312 5.80 11.51 5.00
CA ALA A 312 4.81 12.44 5.54
C ALA A 312 5.48 13.57 6.33
N HIS A 313 6.47 13.24 7.17
CA HIS A 313 7.25 14.26 7.88
C HIS A 313 8.14 15.08 6.95
N ARG A 314 8.81 14.42 6.00
CA ARG A 314 9.70 15.09 5.04
C ARG A 314 8.97 16.13 4.19
N GLU A 315 7.78 15.80 3.70
CA GLU A 315 7.00 16.67 2.80
C GLU A 315 6.01 17.58 3.56
N GLY A 316 5.87 17.45 4.88
CA GLY A 316 4.94 18.23 5.68
C GLY A 316 3.46 17.91 5.39
N ALA A 317 3.12 16.62 5.28
CA ALA A 317 1.74 16.18 5.13
C ALA A 317 0.91 16.51 6.38
N THR A 318 -0.33 16.98 6.19
CA THR A 318 -1.29 17.17 7.30
C THR A 318 -2.27 15.99 7.41
N VAL A 319 -2.47 15.28 6.30
CA VAL A 319 -3.34 14.11 6.21
C VAL A 319 -2.61 13.00 5.47
N VAL A 320 -2.65 11.78 5.99
CA VAL A 320 -2.25 10.56 5.29
C VAL A 320 -3.50 9.72 4.99
N TYR A 321 -3.78 9.51 3.71
CA TYR A 321 -4.95 8.78 3.21
C TYR A 321 -4.47 7.59 2.37
N ALA A 322 -4.38 6.39 2.97
CA ALA A 322 -3.87 5.20 2.28
C ALA A 322 -4.34 3.89 2.92
N ASP A 323 -3.85 2.76 2.39
CA ASP A 323 -4.21 1.41 2.81
C ASP A 323 -3.67 1.06 4.23
N CYS A 324 -4.50 0.39 5.05
CA CYS A 324 -4.21 -0.13 6.40
C CYS A 324 -4.47 -1.65 6.57
N ASP A 325 -4.27 -2.46 5.54
CA ASP A 325 -4.53 -3.91 5.53
C ASP A 325 -3.44 -4.81 6.14
N HIS A 326 -2.55 -4.25 6.95
CA HIS A 326 -1.48 -5.00 7.59
C HIS A 326 -1.23 -4.44 9.00
N PRO A 327 -0.91 -5.28 10.01
CA PRO A 327 -0.62 -4.78 11.36
C PRO A 327 0.48 -3.71 11.41
N GLY A 328 1.49 -3.82 10.52
CA GLY A 328 2.53 -2.79 10.38
C GLY A 328 2.00 -1.43 9.93
N LYS A 329 0.92 -1.40 9.14
CA LYS A 329 0.24 -0.18 8.69
C LYS A 329 -0.56 0.47 9.82
N ILE A 330 -1.21 -0.34 10.66
CA ILE A 330 -1.92 0.14 11.86
C ILE A 330 -0.95 0.78 12.86
N LYS A 331 0.24 0.20 13.03
CA LYS A 331 1.29 0.80 13.86
C LYS A 331 1.72 2.16 13.33
N ALA A 332 2.02 2.27 12.05
CA ALA A 332 2.39 3.55 11.44
C ALA A 332 1.27 4.60 11.53
N ALA A 333 0.00 4.18 11.41
CA ALA A 333 -1.14 5.07 11.59
C ALA A 333 -1.19 5.68 13.00
N LEU A 334 -0.93 4.87 14.04
CA LEU A 334 -0.86 5.37 15.43
C LEU A 334 0.32 6.30 15.65
N ASP A 335 1.49 5.98 15.11
CA ASP A 335 2.70 6.81 15.26
C ASP A 335 2.48 8.17 14.58
N LEU A 336 1.98 8.19 13.33
CA LEU A 336 1.58 9.41 12.62
C LEU A 336 0.55 10.26 13.40
N GLU A 337 -0.50 9.62 13.93
CA GLU A 337 -1.52 10.35 14.70
C GLU A 337 -0.96 10.93 15.99
N SER A 338 -0.04 10.22 16.67
CA SER A 338 0.60 10.71 17.89
C SER A 338 1.42 11.98 17.67
N GLU A 339 1.75 12.26 16.41
CA GLU A 339 2.48 13.42 15.92
C GLU A 339 1.57 14.44 15.24
N ASP A 340 0.25 14.34 15.49
CA ASP A 340 -0.82 15.23 15.00
C ASP A 340 -0.99 15.24 13.46
N ILE A 341 -0.55 14.18 12.79
CA ILE A 341 -0.89 13.95 11.38
C ILE A 341 -2.21 13.17 11.34
N THR A 342 -3.20 13.70 10.62
CA THR A 342 -4.50 13.06 10.48
C THR A 342 -4.38 11.81 9.62
N VAL A 343 -4.97 10.69 10.03
CA VAL A 343 -4.86 9.42 9.31
C VAL A 343 -6.23 8.86 8.93
N VAL A 344 -6.38 8.52 7.66
CA VAL A 344 -7.56 7.85 7.12
C VAL A 344 -7.14 6.58 6.38
N CYS A 345 -7.64 5.45 6.86
CA CYS A 345 -7.41 4.15 6.27
C CYS A 345 -8.49 3.86 5.21
N THR A 346 -8.14 3.82 3.93
CA THR A 346 -9.08 3.50 2.83
C THR A 346 -9.56 2.07 2.83
N VAL A 347 -8.66 1.20 3.27
CA VAL A 347 -8.73 -0.24 3.28
C VAL A 347 -8.31 -0.66 4.69
N ASP A 348 -9.19 -1.38 5.38
CA ASP A 348 -9.31 -1.31 6.85
C ASP A 348 -9.19 -2.67 7.58
N ARG A 349 -8.69 -3.72 6.92
CA ARG A 349 -8.75 -5.12 7.43
C ARG A 349 -8.32 -5.27 8.90
N PHE A 350 -7.26 -4.55 9.31
CA PHE A 350 -6.69 -4.67 10.64
C PHE A 350 -7.07 -3.52 11.61
N LEU A 351 -8.01 -2.64 11.25
CA LEU A 351 -8.41 -1.56 12.16
C LEU A 351 -9.11 -2.04 13.45
N HIS A 352 -9.56 -3.29 13.51
CA HIS A 352 -10.03 -3.89 14.76
C HIS A 352 -8.96 -3.90 15.86
N LEU A 353 -7.66 -3.84 15.51
CA LEU A 353 -6.56 -3.72 16.46
C LEU A 353 -6.54 -2.38 17.21
N LEU A 354 -7.27 -1.37 16.72
CA LEU A 354 -7.42 -0.07 17.37
C LEU A 354 -8.61 0.01 18.33
N LEU A 355 -9.42 -1.04 18.43
CA LEU A 355 -10.54 -1.06 19.38
C LEU A 355 -10.03 -0.90 20.83
N GLY A 356 -10.56 0.11 21.51
CA GLY A 356 -10.18 0.47 22.89
C GLY A 356 -9.03 1.46 23.00
N HIS A 357 -8.41 1.84 21.88
CA HIS A 357 -7.48 2.98 21.83
C HIS A 357 -8.26 4.30 21.81
N THR A 358 -7.59 5.38 22.23
CA THR A 358 -8.10 6.74 22.05
C THR A 358 -7.44 7.31 20.80
N THR A 359 -8.18 7.27 19.68
CA THR A 359 -7.68 7.61 18.35
C THR A 359 -8.76 8.36 17.58
N ARG A 360 -8.37 9.04 16.51
CA ARG A 360 -9.19 9.69 15.47
C ARG A 360 -9.00 9.01 14.11
N ILE A 361 -8.23 7.91 14.04
CA ILE A 361 -8.02 7.13 12.83
C ILE A 361 -9.35 6.56 12.36
N MET A 362 -9.70 6.75 11.08
CA MET A 362 -10.94 6.23 10.50
C MET A 362 -10.69 5.11 9.49
N GLY A 363 -11.62 4.13 9.42
CA GLY A 363 -11.56 2.99 8.51
C GLY A 363 -12.63 2.99 7.42
N ASN A 364 -12.22 3.00 6.17
CA ASN A 364 -13.08 2.95 4.99
C ASN A 364 -14.28 3.94 5.05
N PRO A 365 -14.07 5.20 5.50
CA PRO A 365 -15.17 6.16 5.64
C PRO A 365 -15.67 6.65 4.27
N PRO A 366 -16.98 6.96 4.13
CA PRO A 366 -17.48 7.62 2.93
C PRO A 366 -17.06 9.09 2.88
N ILE A 367 -17.06 9.63 1.67
CA ILE A 367 -16.73 11.04 1.38
C ILE A 367 -18.02 11.77 1.04
N THR A 368 -18.20 12.99 1.56
CA THR A 368 -19.36 13.84 1.26
C THR A 368 -18.90 15.27 1.08
N ALA A 369 -19.35 15.92 0.01
CA ALA A 369 -19.06 17.34 -0.20
C ALA A 369 -19.81 18.22 0.80
N THR A 370 -19.12 19.23 1.31
CA THR A 370 -19.66 20.27 2.20
C THR A 370 -19.18 21.64 1.75
N ASP A 371 -19.78 22.71 2.27
CA ASP A 371 -19.37 24.08 1.96
C ASP A 371 -17.92 24.39 2.35
N THR A 372 -17.34 23.61 3.26
CA THR A 372 -15.99 23.81 3.80
C THR A 372 -14.95 22.83 3.23
N GLY A 373 -15.36 21.84 2.45
CA GLY A 373 -14.47 20.83 1.89
C GLY A 373 -15.04 19.41 1.91
N ALA A 374 -14.16 18.41 1.88
CA ALA A 374 -14.53 17.00 1.87
C ALA A 374 -14.71 16.47 3.29
N LEU A 375 -15.95 16.17 3.67
CA LEU A 375 -16.25 15.47 4.90
C LEU A 375 -16.01 13.98 4.72
N ILE A 376 -15.18 13.43 5.58
CA ILE A 376 -14.86 12.01 5.67
C ILE A 376 -15.58 11.46 6.90
N GLY A 377 -16.41 10.42 6.75
CA GLY A 377 -17.06 9.75 7.86
C GLY A 377 -18.50 10.24 8.14
N ARG A 378 -18.84 10.42 9.42
CA ARG A 378 -20.16 10.81 9.95
C ARG A 378 -21.33 9.98 9.38
N ARG A 379 -21.32 8.69 9.70
CA ARG A 379 -22.40 7.72 9.38
C ARG A 379 -22.85 6.97 10.63
N PRO A 380 -23.39 7.65 11.66
CA PRO A 380 -23.69 7.01 12.92
C PRO A 380 -24.82 5.99 12.76
N ILE A 381 -24.60 4.76 13.23
CA ILE A 381 -25.68 3.82 13.54
C ILE A 381 -25.62 3.45 15.01
N THR A 382 -26.80 3.17 15.57
CA THR A 382 -26.95 2.77 16.97
C THR A 382 -27.29 1.30 17.04
N ILE A 383 -26.62 0.58 17.93
CA ILE A 383 -26.77 -0.85 18.14
C ILE A 383 -27.10 -1.08 19.62
N ALA A 384 -28.23 -1.72 19.89
CA ALA A 384 -28.59 -2.09 21.26
C ALA A 384 -27.80 -3.33 21.71
N ARG A 385 -27.53 -3.43 23.01
CA ARG A 385 -26.95 -4.64 23.60
C ARG A 385 -27.85 -5.84 23.29
N GLY A 386 -27.25 -6.92 22.76
CA GLY A 386 -27.98 -8.13 22.36
C GLY A 386 -28.77 -8.01 21.04
N GLU A 387 -28.68 -6.89 20.32
CA GLU A 387 -29.24 -6.78 18.98
C GLU A 387 -28.62 -7.83 18.04
N SER A 388 -29.47 -8.45 17.21
CA SER A 388 -29.04 -9.50 16.28
C SER A 388 -28.31 -8.91 15.08
N ILE A 389 -27.10 -9.40 14.83
CA ILE A 389 -26.24 -8.95 13.74
C ILE A 389 -25.81 -10.17 12.92
N ILE A 390 -26.05 -10.13 11.61
CA ILE A 390 -25.52 -11.13 10.68
C ILE A 390 -24.15 -10.66 10.19
N VAL A 391 -23.10 -11.43 10.46
CA VAL A 391 -21.71 -11.04 10.18
C VAL A 391 -21.13 -11.93 9.09
N MET A 392 -20.57 -11.32 8.04
CA MET A 392 -19.84 -12.04 7.01
C MET A 392 -18.57 -12.67 7.57
N ASN A 393 -18.34 -13.95 7.25
CA ASN A 393 -17.13 -14.68 7.56
C ASN A 393 -16.58 -15.35 6.29
N SER A 394 -15.27 -15.38 6.12
CA SER A 394 -14.65 -16.07 4.97
C SER A 394 -13.19 -16.40 5.26
N SER A 395 -12.64 -17.35 4.52
CA SER A 395 -11.20 -17.54 4.40
C SER A 395 -10.59 -16.70 3.27
N LEU A 396 -11.41 -15.99 2.49
CA LEU A 396 -10.95 -15.12 1.42
C LEU A 396 -10.48 -13.78 1.98
N PHE A 397 -9.39 -13.28 1.41
CA PHE A 397 -8.73 -12.05 1.83
C PHE A 397 -9.71 -10.86 1.83
N TYR A 398 -9.73 -10.11 2.93
CA TYR A 398 -10.62 -8.99 3.27
C TYR A 398 -12.12 -9.32 3.47
N TYR A 399 -12.62 -10.48 3.06
CA TYR A 399 -13.99 -10.90 3.40
C TYR A 399 -14.10 -11.36 4.87
N ASP A 400 -12.96 -11.55 5.53
CA ASP A 400 -12.83 -11.84 6.96
C ASP A 400 -12.88 -10.57 7.84
N THR A 401 -12.68 -9.38 7.27
CA THR A 401 -12.65 -8.10 8.02
C THR A 401 -13.83 -7.91 8.97
N PRO A 402 -15.10 -8.12 8.56
CA PRO A 402 -16.24 -7.99 9.47
C PRO A 402 -16.14 -8.95 10.66
N THR A 403 -15.68 -10.18 10.44
CA THR A 403 -15.53 -11.18 11.50
C THR A 403 -14.45 -10.77 12.50
N LEU A 404 -13.28 -10.30 12.03
CA LEU A 404 -12.19 -9.85 12.91
C LEU A 404 -12.65 -8.70 13.83
N TYR A 405 -13.38 -7.73 13.27
CA TYR A 405 -13.93 -6.61 14.02
C TYR A 405 -14.94 -7.07 15.09
N PHE A 406 -15.95 -7.85 14.71
CA PHE A 406 -17.01 -8.28 15.63
C PHE A 406 -16.54 -9.29 16.68
N GLN A 407 -15.57 -10.14 16.36
CA GLN A 407 -14.94 -11.04 17.35
C GLN A 407 -14.19 -10.25 18.41
N THR A 408 -13.50 -9.18 18.04
CA THR A 408 -12.80 -8.30 18.98
C THR A 408 -13.79 -7.51 19.82
N LEU A 409 -14.77 -6.86 19.18
CA LEU A 409 -15.77 -6.03 19.85
C LEU A 409 -16.62 -6.83 20.86
N THR A 410 -17.00 -8.07 20.53
CA THR A 410 -17.82 -8.94 21.38
C THR A 410 -17.11 -9.34 22.68
N GLN A 411 -15.78 -9.27 22.73
CA GLN A 411 -15.01 -9.51 23.96
C GLN A 411 -15.18 -8.40 25.01
N ALA A 412 -15.69 -7.23 24.61
CA ALA A 412 -15.96 -6.10 25.50
C ALA A 412 -17.44 -5.74 25.62
N PHE A 413 -18.19 -5.78 24.51
CA PHE A 413 -19.61 -5.47 24.47
C PHE A 413 -20.37 -6.67 23.90
N PRO A 414 -21.10 -7.45 24.73
CA PRO A 414 -21.77 -8.66 24.26
C PRO A 414 -22.85 -8.36 23.21
N LEU A 415 -22.58 -8.75 21.97
CA LEU A 415 -23.46 -8.65 20.81
C LEU A 415 -24.03 -10.03 20.45
N ASN A 416 -25.23 -10.07 19.86
CA ASN A 416 -25.82 -11.31 19.36
C ASN A 416 -25.43 -11.51 17.89
N THR A 417 -24.19 -11.93 17.65
CA THR A 417 -23.62 -12.08 16.30
C THR A 417 -23.82 -13.49 15.74
N THR A 418 -24.36 -13.60 14.52
CA THR A 418 -24.38 -14.85 13.74
C THR A 418 -23.40 -14.74 12.56
N TYR A 419 -22.35 -15.56 12.57
CA TYR A 419 -21.33 -15.56 11.51
C TYR A 419 -21.74 -16.46 10.34
N VAL A 420 -21.70 -15.93 9.13
CA VAL A 420 -22.11 -16.62 7.89
C VAL A 420 -20.92 -16.78 6.97
N THR A 421 -20.51 -18.03 6.76
CA THR A 421 -19.38 -18.35 5.86
C THR A 421 -19.76 -18.14 4.39
N VAL A 422 -18.98 -17.31 3.70
CA VAL A 422 -19.05 -17.08 2.26
C VAL A 422 -17.76 -17.59 1.58
N MET A 423 -17.92 -18.13 0.37
CA MET A 423 -16.84 -18.81 -0.37
C MET A 423 -16.30 -17.96 -1.55
N GLY A 424 -16.79 -16.73 -1.72
CA GLY A 424 -16.55 -15.91 -2.90
C GLY A 424 -17.33 -14.59 -2.85
N SER A 425 -17.10 -13.76 -3.86
CA SER A 425 -17.99 -12.65 -4.20
C SER A 425 -19.42 -13.16 -4.48
N GLY A 426 -20.40 -12.28 -4.31
CA GLY A 426 -21.83 -12.64 -4.34
C GLY A 426 -22.32 -13.33 -3.07
N GLY A 427 -21.51 -13.34 -2.01
CA GLY A 427 -21.85 -13.97 -0.73
C GLY A 427 -23.02 -13.31 0.00
N THR A 428 -23.28 -12.02 -0.25
CA THR A 428 -24.27 -11.20 0.48
C THR A 428 -25.71 -11.69 0.34
N ALA A 429 -26.05 -12.44 -0.72
CA ALA A 429 -27.37 -13.06 -0.86
C ALA A 429 -27.67 -14.03 0.30
N LYS A 430 -26.66 -14.78 0.77
CA LYS A 430 -26.81 -15.69 1.92
C LYS A 430 -27.07 -14.90 3.21
N LEU A 431 -26.36 -13.79 3.39
CA LEU A 431 -26.48 -12.93 4.57
C LEU A 431 -27.89 -12.34 4.65
N THR A 432 -28.37 -11.74 3.56
CA THR A 432 -29.70 -11.12 3.53
C THR A 432 -30.84 -12.14 3.67
N THR A 433 -30.65 -13.35 3.15
CA THR A 433 -31.62 -14.45 3.36
C THR A 433 -31.70 -14.81 4.83
N LEU A 434 -30.56 -15.02 5.50
CA LEU A 434 -30.53 -15.35 6.92
C LEU A 434 -31.04 -14.21 7.79
N ALA A 435 -30.71 -12.96 7.45
CA ALA A 435 -31.21 -11.78 8.15
C ALA A 435 -32.75 -11.72 8.13
N ARG A 436 -33.39 -12.04 7.00
CA ARG A 436 -34.85 -12.15 6.92
C ARG A 436 -35.39 -13.27 7.80
N VAL A 437 -34.78 -14.47 7.77
CA VAL A 437 -35.18 -15.62 8.58
C VAL A 437 -35.10 -15.33 10.07
N GLN A 438 -34.05 -14.63 10.51
CA GLN A 438 -33.81 -14.31 11.92
C GLN A 438 -34.40 -12.96 12.35
N ASN A 439 -35.06 -12.24 11.44
CA ASN A 439 -35.53 -10.87 11.65
C ASN A 439 -34.40 -9.94 12.18
N ALA A 440 -33.17 -10.15 11.72
CA ALA A 440 -32.03 -9.31 12.05
C ALA A 440 -32.11 -8.00 11.26
N ARG A 441 -31.82 -6.88 11.93
CA ARG A 441 -31.84 -5.54 11.33
C ARG A 441 -30.48 -5.05 10.88
N ILE A 442 -29.41 -5.74 11.25
CA ILE A 442 -28.05 -5.32 10.98
C ILE A 442 -27.30 -6.43 10.24
N ILE A 443 -26.64 -6.06 9.14
CA ILE A 443 -25.70 -6.91 8.42
C ILE A 443 -24.32 -6.25 8.44
N ALA A 444 -23.28 -7.00 8.79
CA ALA A 444 -21.89 -6.61 8.66
C ALA A 444 -21.25 -7.34 7.48
N ALA A 445 -20.78 -6.62 6.46
CA ALA A 445 -20.36 -7.21 5.20
C ALA A 445 -19.26 -6.40 4.49
N ARG A 446 -18.54 -7.06 3.59
CA ARG A 446 -17.79 -6.42 2.52
C ARG A 446 -18.65 -6.41 1.25
N VAL A 447 -18.59 -5.33 0.47
CA VAL A 447 -19.17 -5.24 -0.87
C VAL A 447 -18.06 -4.89 -1.86
N TYR A 448 -17.76 -5.82 -2.75
CA TYR A 448 -16.71 -5.65 -3.77
C TYR A 448 -17.30 -5.65 -5.18
N THR A 449 -18.17 -6.60 -5.48
CA THR A 449 -18.75 -6.76 -6.83
C THR A 449 -20.22 -6.35 -6.87
N ARG A 450 -20.78 -6.35 -8.09
CA ARG A 450 -22.21 -6.16 -8.32
C ARG A 450 -23.05 -7.19 -7.58
N GLU A 451 -22.62 -8.45 -7.57
CA GLU A 451 -23.31 -9.56 -6.93
C GLU A 451 -23.32 -9.42 -5.40
N ASP A 452 -22.34 -8.73 -4.82
CA ASP A 452 -22.39 -8.36 -3.40
C ASP A 452 -23.39 -7.22 -3.16
N TYR A 453 -23.38 -6.21 -4.04
CA TYR A 453 -24.20 -5.01 -3.94
C TYR A 453 -25.70 -5.29 -4.07
N GLU A 454 -26.14 -6.00 -5.13
CA GLU A 454 -27.56 -6.11 -5.47
C GLU A 454 -28.43 -6.73 -4.36
N PRO A 455 -28.03 -7.85 -3.71
CA PRO A 455 -28.83 -8.43 -2.64
C PRO A 455 -28.93 -7.51 -1.43
N LEU A 456 -27.82 -6.85 -1.07
CA LEU A 456 -27.76 -5.98 0.11
C LEU A 456 -28.55 -4.69 -0.12
N ALA A 457 -28.41 -4.05 -1.28
CA ALA A 457 -29.21 -2.88 -1.68
C ALA A 457 -30.72 -3.19 -1.63
N ARG A 458 -31.14 -4.33 -2.20
CA ARG A 458 -32.54 -4.77 -2.15
C ARG A 458 -33.02 -4.97 -0.71
N TRP A 459 -32.21 -5.61 0.13
CA TRP A 459 -32.55 -5.80 1.54
C TRP A 459 -32.65 -4.49 2.32
N LEU A 460 -31.79 -3.49 2.05
CA LEU A 460 -31.87 -2.16 2.66
C LEU A 460 -33.13 -1.38 2.20
N SER A 461 -33.49 -1.49 0.93
CA SER A 461 -34.69 -0.84 0.35
C SER A 461 -36.01 -1.36 0.93
N GLU A 462 -36.04 -2.59 1.44
CA GLU A 462 -37.24 -3.21 1.98
C GLU A 462 -37.69 -2.57 3.32
N ASP A 463 -36.79 -1.96 4.10
CA ASP A 463 -37.11 -1.37 5.41
C ASP A 463 -36.05 -0.33 5.84
N PRO A 464 -36.42 0.94 6.10
CA PRO A 464 -35.47 1.99 6.51
C PRO A 464 -34.80 1.75 7.88
N ALA A 465 -35.35 0.86 8.70
CA ALA A 465 -34.74 0.45 9.97
C ALA A 465 -33.57 -0.52 9.78
N ARG A 466 -33.43 -1.14 8.60
CA ARG A 466 -32.31 -2.04 8.30
C ARG A 466 -31.03 -1.26 8.09
N LYS A 467 -29.94 -1.74 8.68
CA LYS A 467 -28.62 -1.12 8.64
C LYS A 467 -27.56 -2.08 8.11
N ALA A 468 -26.55 -1.54 7.43
CA ALA A 468 -25.38 -2.26 6.99
C ALA A 468 -24.09 -1.60 7.53
N ILE A 469 -23.16 -2.42 8.01
CA ILE A 469 -21.84 -2.02 8.46
C ILE A 469 -20.86 -2.55 7.42
N LEU A 470 -20.19 -1.65 6.72
CA LEU A 470 -19.45 -1.97 5.51
C LEU A 470 -17.95 -1.86 5.74
N PHE A 471 -17.26 -2.96 5.47
CA PHE A 471 -15.83 -3.11 5.73
C PHE A 471 -15.10 -3.25 4.40
N HIS A 472 -13.99 -2.54 4.21
CA HIS A 472 -13.14 -2.66 3.03
C HIS A 472 -13.94 -2.54 1.72
N THR A 473 -14.77 -1.50 1.63
CA THR A 473 -15.88 -1.44 0.65
C THR A 473 -15.92 -0.14 -0.14
N TYR A 474 -15.75 1.02 0.49
CA TYR A 474 -15.93 2.35 -0.13
C TYR A 474 -14.86 2.68 -1.19
N ALA A 475 -13.69 2.07 -1.06
CA ALA A 475 -12.65 2.04 -2.10
C ALA A 475 -13.18 1.51 -3.44
N TYR A 476 -14.23 0.67 -3.47
CA TYR A 476 -14.71 0.02 -4.69
C TYR A 476 -15.99 0.64 -5.24
N PRO A 477 -16.23 0.60 -6.57
CA PRO A 477 -17.38 1.28 -7.18
C PRO A 477 -18.74 0.90 -6.58
N TYR A 478 -18.96 -0.42 -6.41
CA TYR A 478 -20.22 -0.95 -5.89
C TYR A 478 -20.40 -0.66 -4.40
N GLY A 479 -19.31 -0.64 -3.65
CA GLY A 479 -19.32 -0.24 -2.25
C GLY A 479 -19.62 1.24 -2.06
N LYS A 480 -18.96 2.11 -2.83
CA LYS A 480 -19.24 3.55 -2.87
C LYS A 480 -20.70 3.80 -3.24
N THR A 481 -21.18 3.17 -4.31
CA THR A 481 -22.57 3.27 -4.77
C THR A 481 -23.55 2.93 -3.64
N LEU A 482 -23.30 1.85 -2.89
CA LEU A 482 -24.17 1.45 -1.78
C LEU A 482 -24.19 2.50 -0.66
N MET A 483 -23.02 3.00 -0.26
CA MET A 483 -22.92 3.97 0.84
C MET A 483 -23.55 5.32 0.47
N ASP A 484 -23.38 5.76 -0.78
CA ASP A 484 -23.96 7.00 -1.29
C ASP A 484 -25.49 6.92 -1.42
N GLN A 485 -26.02 5.77 -1.83
CA GLN A 485 -27.47 5.55 -1.97
C GLN A 485 -28.20 5.40 -0.64
N TYR A 486 -27.55 4.84 0.38
CA TYR A 486 -28.16 4.53 1.68
C TYR A 486 -27.46 5.28 2.83
N PRO A 487 -27.43 6.63 2.79
CA PRO A 487 -26.61 7.46 3.66
C PRO A 487 -26.95 7.36 5.15
N TYR A 488 -28.18 6.97 5.47
CA TYR A 488 -28.70 6.84 6.84
C TYR A 488 -28.89 5.38 7.26
N GLN A 489 -28.53 4.42 6.40
CA GLN A 489 -28.62 3.00 6.68
C GLN A 489 -27.26 2.30 6.61
N THR A 490 -26.23 2.95 6.10
CA THR A 490 -24.88 2.39 6.02
C THR A 490 -23.93 3.10 6.98
N THR A 491 -22.93 2.37 7.45
CA THR A 491 -21.78 2.89 8.20
C THR A 491 -20.52 2.11 7.81
N TYR A 492 -19.39 2.46 8.41
CA TYR A 492 -18.06 1.93 8.11
C TYR A 492 -17.40 1.28 9.34
N GLN A 493 -16.17 0.79 9.17
CA GLN A 493 -15.36 0.25 10.26
C GLN A 493 -14.85 1.38 11.16
N ASP A 494 -15.51 1.56 12.28
CA ASP A 494 -15.16 2.56 13.29
C ASP A 494 -14.33 1.91 14.42
N PRO A 495 -13.04 2.25 14.60
CA PRO A 495 -12.22 1.72 15.69
C PRO A 495 -12.54 2.35 17.06
N THR A 496 -13.39 3.37 17.11
CA THR A 496 -13.71 4.17 18.30
C THR A 496 -15.22 4.17 18.60
N PRO A 497 -15.84 2.99 18.79
CA PRO A 497 -17.25 2.90 19.13
C PRO A 497 -17.56 3.65 20.43
N GLU A 498 -18.65 4.42 20.43
CA GLU A 498 -19.13 5.11 21.62
C GLU A 498 -20.14 4.25 22.38
N PHE A 499 -19.97 4.12 23.70
CA PHE A 499 -20.89 3.36 24.55
C PHE A 499 -21.70 4.28 25.47
N ARG A 500 -23.03 4.08 25.52
CA ARG A 500 -23.98 4.94 26.24
C ARG A 500 -24.75 4.23 27.32
#